data_AF-A0A7Z0ES96-F1
#
_entry.id   AF-A0A7Z0ES96-F1
#
_cell.length_a   1.000
_cell.length_b   1.000
_cell.length_c   1.000
_cell.angle_alpha   90.00
_cell.angle_beta   90.00
_cell.angle_gamma   90.00
#
_symmetry.space_group_name_H-M   'P 1'
#
loop_
_entity.id
_entity.type
_entity.pdbx_description
1 polymer ?
#
loop_
_entity_poly.entity_id
_entity_poly.type
_entity_poly.pdbx_seq_one_letter_code
_entity_poly.pdbx_strand_id
1 'polypeptide(L)'
;MPVVNLTPHVVTVVDARSRVIQRWPRAPEPARVEAVRVPVRGAAGVPAGVPLVAERRTRANLPEPQEGVWFIVSSVVGSAHPERRDLLVPSDLVRDGKGVVTACRSFVISGTPVRAGPDQARTAPDPGRGSGRDQAQGTAGGHGRAKGGERAGDKKDMVRS
;
A
#
# COMPACT_ATOMS: atom_id res chain seq x y z
N MET A 1 -11.04 2.05 7.29
CA MET A 1 -11.68 1.63 6.02
C MET A 1 -11.35 0.16 5.79
N PRO A 2 -12.33 -0.75 5.84
CA PRO A 2 -12.09 -2.17 5.59
C PRO A 2 -11.72 -2.41 4.12
N VAL A 3 -10.80 -3.36 3.91
CA VAL A 3 -10.40 -3.81 2.58
C VAL A 3 -10.69 -5.32 2.52
N VAL A 4 -11.44 -5.75 1.51
CA VAL A 4 -11.89 -7.13 1.34
C VAL A 4 -11.26 -7.71 0.08
N ASN A 5 -10.62 -8.88 0.20
CA ASN A 5 -10.05 -9.55 -0.95
C ASN A 5 -11.06 -10.50 -1.59
N LEU A 6 -11.39 -10.26 -2.86
CA LEU A 6 -12.28 -11.08 -3.67
C LEU A 6 -11.50 -11.95 -4.69
N THR A 7 -10.20 -12.09 -4.52
CA THR A 7 -9.35 -12.93 -5.38
C THR A 7 -9.15 -14.33 -4.77
N PRO A 8 -8.86 -15.36 -5.60
CA PRO A 8 -8.67 -16.74 -5.11
C PRO A 8 -7.37 -16.96 -4.33
N HIS A 9 -6.47 -15.96 -4.31
CA HIS A 9 -5.16 -16.07 -3.67
C HIS A 9 -5.02 -15.06 -2.54
N VAL A 10 -4.10 -15.33 -1.61
CA VAL A 10 -3.71 -14.36 -0.60
C VAL A 10 -3.01 -13.20 -1.30
N VAL A 11 -3.46 -11.99 -1.04
CA VAL A 11 -2.81 -10.79 -1.58
C VAL A 11 -1.85 -10.28 -0.52
N THR A 12 -0.55 -10.26 -0.85
CA THR A 12 0.51 -9.72 0.01
C THR A 12 1.08 -8.47 -0.63
N VAL A 13 1.13 -7.37 0.12
CA VAL A 13 1.81 -6.15 -0.32
C VAL A 13 3.17 -6.05 0.36
N VAL A 14 4.20 -5.70 -0.40
CA VAL A 14 5.56 -5.51 0.10
C VAL A 14 6.13 -4.13 -0.25
N ASP A 15 7.01 -3.61 0.59
CA ASP A 15 7.74 -2.37 0.35
C ASP A 15 8.90 -2.57 -0.65
N ALA A 16 9.61 -1.49 -0.99
CA ALA A 16 10.78 -1.54 -1.89
C ALA A 16 11.90 -2.47 -1.41
N ARG A 17 11.97 -2.77 -0.10
CA ARG A 17 12.95 -3.69 0.52
C ARG A 17 12.39 -5.10 0.71
N SER A 18 11.27 -5.43 0.06
CA SER A 18 10.58 -6.72 0.12
C SER A 18 10.05 -7.08 1.52
N ARG A 19 9.86 -6.09 2.41
CA ARG A 19 9.21 -6.31 3.70
C ARG A 19 7.71 -6.24 3.51
N VAL A 20 7.00 -7.15 4.17
CA VAL A 20 5.55 -7.22 4.11
C VAL A 20 4.94 -6.02 4.80
N ILE A 21 4.10 -5.28 4.06
CA ILE A 21 3.30 -4.17 4.57
C ILE A 21 1.97 -4.73 5.09
N GLN A 22 1.28 -5.54 4.29
CA GLN A 22 -0.05 -6.04 4.63
C GLN A 22 -0.38 -7.34 3.87
N ARG A 23 -1.28 -8.14 4.44
CA ARG A 23 -1.84 -9.33 3.80
C ARG A 23 -3.36 -9.38 3.92
N TRP A 24 -4.01 -9.84 2.85
CA TRP A 24 -5.43 -10.16 2.86
C TRP A 24 -5.65 -11.63 2.50
N PRO A 25 -6.42 -12.38 3.29
CA PRO A 25 -6.70 -13.79 3.02
C PRO A 25 -7.43 -13.93 1.67
N ARG A 26 -7.32 -15.11 1.05
CA ARG A 26 -8.10 -15.41 -0.16
C ARG A 26 -9.61 -15.31 0.11
N ALA A 27 -10.37 -14.98 -0.92
CA ALA A 27 -11.81 -15.08 -0.88
C ALA A 27 -12.25 -16.56 -0.78
N PRO A 28 -13.19 -16.91 0.12
CA PRO A 28 -13.89 -18.19 0.07
C PRO A 28 -14.64 -18.37 -1.26
N GLU A 29 -15.28 -17.29 -1.70
CA GLU A 29 -16.00 -17.18 -2.98
C GLU A 29 -15.39 -16.04 -3.81
N PRO A 30 -14.43 -16.33 -4.70
CA PRO A 30 -13.77 -15.31 -5.50
C PRO A 30 -14.71 -14.66 -6.52
N ALA A 31 -14.52 -13.37 -6.76
CA ALA A 31 -15.16 -12.66 -7.86
C ALA A 31 -14.66 -13.21 -9.21
N ARG A 32 -15.59 -13.58 -10.08
CA ARG A 32 -15.36 -14.14 -11.40
C ARG A 32 -16.19 -13.40 -12.43
N VAL A 33 -15.55 -13.08 -13.55
CA VAL A 33 -16.21 -12.64 -14.78
C VAL A 33 -16.51 -13.89 -15.60
N GLU A 34 -17.75 -14.11 -15.99
CA GLU A 34 -18.05 -15.17 -16.96
C GLU A 34 -17.60 -14.72 -18.36
N ALA A 35 -16.98 -15.65 -19.08
CA ALA A 35 -16.56 -15.44 -20.45
C ALA A 35 -17.37 -16.38 -21.34
N VAL A 36 -18.20 -15.82 -22.20
CA VAL A 36 -18.91 -16.55 -23.25
C VAL A 36 -18.00 -16.62 -24.47
N ARG A 37 -17.69 -17.84 -24.90
CA ARG A 37 -16.83 -18.11 -26.05
C ARG A 37 -17.66 -18.68 -27.19
N VAL A 38 -17.61 -18.03 -28.34
CA VAL A 38 -18.36 -18.43 -29.54
C VAL A 38 -17.39 -18.68 -30.68
N PRO A 39 -17.34 -19.90 -31.26
CA PRO A 39 -16.54 -20.16 -32.45
C PRO A 39 -16.97 -19.28 -33.62
N VAL A 40 -16.01 -18.74 -34.37
CA VAL A 40 -16.24 -17.88 -35.54
C VAL A 40 -15.75 -18.60 -36.79
N ARG A 41 -16.63 -18.74 -37.79
CA ARG A 41 -16.27 -19.34 -39.09
C ARG A 41 -15.62 -18.29 -39.99
N GLY A 42 -14.33 -18.04 -39.76
CA GLY A 42 -13.52 -17.15 -40.58
C GLY A 42 -13.72 -15.66 -40.27
N ALA A 43 -12.70 -14.86 -40.57
CA ALA A 43 -12.72 -13.41 -40.45
C ALA A 43 -11.94 -12.81 -41.63
N ALA A 44 -12.36 -11.64 -42.11
CA ALA A 44 -11.67 -10.96 -43.20
C ALA A 44 -10.19 -10.74 -42.85
N GLY A 45 -9.29 -11.15 -43.75
CA GLY A 45 -7.84 -11.06 -43.53
C GLY A 45 -7.22 -12.20 -42.73
N VAL A 46 -8.00 -13.19 -42.25
CA VAL A 46 -7.46 -14.38 -41.58
C VAL A 46 -7.46 -15.57 -42.55
N PRO A 47 -6.34 -16.32 -42.69
CA PRO A 47 -6.27 -17.52 -43.53
C PRO A 47 -7.32 -18.57 -43.18
N ALA A 48 -7.82 -19.27 -44.21
CA ALA A 48 -8.75 -20.38 -44.04
C ALA A 48 -8.11 -21.51 -43.21
N GLY A 49 -8.88 -22.12 -42.31
CA GLY A 49 -8.44 -23.21 -41.45
C GLY A 49 -7.90 -22.79 -40.08
N VAL A 50 -7.69 -21.48 -39.82
CA VAL A 50 -7.35 -20.98 -38.48
C VAL A 50 -8.60 -20.99 -37.58
N PRO A 51 -8.61 -21.69 -36.43
CA PRO A 51 -9.73 -21.67 -35.52
C PRO A 51 -9.84 -20.30 -34.83
N LEU A 52 -11.00 -19.66 -34.97
CA LEU A 52 -11.30 -18.36 -34.37
C LEU A 52 -12.37 -18.50 -33.29
N VAL A 53 -12.22 -17.77 -32.19
CA VAL A 53 -13.19 -17.70 -31.10
C VAL A 53 -13.39 -16.24 -30.72
N ALA A 54 -14.64 -15.78 -30.75
CA ALA A 54 -15.03 -14.53 -30.14
C ALA A 54 -15.27 -14.75 -28.64
N GLU A 55 -14.69 -13.91 -27.79
CA GLU A 55 -14.89 -13.95 -26.35
C GLU A 55 -15.63 -12.70 -25.89
N ARG A 56 -16.79 -12.88 -25.25
CA ARG A 56 -17.54 -11.81 -24.60
C ARG A 56 -17.51 -12.01 -23.10
N ARG A 57 -17.02 -11.00 -22.37
CA ARG A 57 -17.07 -10.97 -20.91
C ARG A 57 -18.42 -10.41 -20.44
N THR A 58 -19.01 -11.01 -19.42
CA THR A 58 -20.22 -10.51 -18.74
C THR A 58 -19.83 -9.73 -17.47
N ARG A 59 -20.82 -9.36 -16.64
CA ARG A 59 -20.54 -8.78 -15.32
C ARG A 59 -19.97 -9.85 -14.37
N ALA A 60 -19.08 -9.45 -13.49
CA ALA A 60 -18.66 -10.27 -12.37
C ALA A 60 -19.69 -10.30 -11.25
N ASN A 61 -19.65 -11.37 -10.45
CA ASN A 61 -20.39 -11.50 -9.19
C ASN A 61 -19.72 -10.65 -8.08
N LEU A 62 -19.82 -9.34 -8.20
CA LEU A 62 -19.33 -8.42 -7.17
C LEU A 62 -20.40 -8.10 -6.13
N PRO A 63 -20.04 -7.97 -4.84
CA PRO A 63 -20.91 -7.32 -3.86
C PRO A 63 -21.25 -5.89 -4.29
N GLU A 64 -22.40 -5.40 -3.83
CA GLU A 64 -22.79 -4.01 -3.99
C GLU A 64 -21.74 -3.07 -3.37
N PRO A 65 -21.49 -1.89 -3.97
CA PRO A 65 -20.59 -0.89 -3.40
C PRO A 65 -21.02 -0.51 -1.99
N GLN A 66 -20.06 -0.46 -1.07
CA GLN A 66 -20.29 -0.07 0.31
C GLN A 66 -19.39 1.12 0.66
N GLU A 67 -19.95 2.13 1.30
CA GLU A 67 -19.22 3.34 1.64
C GLU A 67 -18.02 3.02 2.55
N GLY A 68 -16.83 3.51 2.18
CA GLY A 68 -15.60 3.30 2.94
C GLY A 68 -15.01 1.89 2.86
N VAL A 69 -15.56 0.99 2.03
CA VAL A 69 -15.04 -0.36 1.79
C VAL A 69 -14.31 -0.42 0.45
N TRP A 70 -13.17 -1.10 0.42
CA TRP A 70 -12.46 -1.40 -0.83
C TRP A 70 -12.48 -2.89 -1.13
N PHE A 71 -12.61 -3.25 -2.40
CA PHE A 71 -12.56 -4.64 -2.85
C PHE A 71 -11.32 -4.89 -3.72
N ILE A 72 -10.47 -5.83 -3.29
CA ILE A 72 -9.35 -6.29 -4.11
C ILE A 72 -9.88 -7.30 -5.12
N VAL A 73 -9.64 -7.05 -6.41
CA VAL A 73 -10.12 -7.86 -7.53
C VAL A 73 -9.01 -8.12 -8.54
N SER A 74 -9.22 -9.08 -9.44
CA SER A 74 -8.30 -9.29 -10.57
C SER A 74 -8.42 -8.17 -11.60
N SER A 75 -7.38 -8.00 -12.44
CA SER A 75 -7.41 -7.03 -13.55
C SER A 75 -8.57 -7.27 -14.52
N VAL A 76 -8.95 -8.53 -14.73
CA VAL A 76 -10.08 -8.91 -15.59
C VAL A 76 -11.41 -8.41 -15.01
N VAL A 77 -11.62 -8.59 -13.70
CA VAL A 77 -12.80 -8.11 -13.00
C VAL A 77 -12.84 -6.58 -12.99
N GLY A 78 -11.71 -5.92 -12.68
CA GLY A 78 -11.63 -4.46 -12.71
C GLY A 78 -11.94 -3.88 -14.10
N SER A 79 -11.46 -4.52 -15.16
CA SER A 79 -11.72 -4.09 -16.54
C SER A 79 -13.17 -4.33 -16.99
N ALA A 80 -13.85 -5.32 -16.41
CA ALA A 80 -15.26 -5.59 -16.69
C ALA A 80 -16.21 -4.63 -15.98
N HIS A 81 -15.73 -3.87 -14.99
CA HIS A 81 -16.50 -2.93 -14.19
C HIS A 81 -15.88 -1.52 -14.15
N PRO A 82 -15.73 -0.84 -15.30
CA PRO A 82 -15.15 0.51 -15.37
C PRO A 82 -16.01 1.57 -14.66
N GLU A 83 -17.27 1.27 -14.32
CA GLU A 83 -18.16 2.15 -13.55
C GLU A 83 -17.87 2.16 -12.05
N ARG A 84 -17.23 1.11 -11.52
CA ARG A 84 -16.94 0.98 -10.09
C ARG A 84 -15.79 1.90 -9.67
N ARG A 85 -15.84 2.43 -8.45
CA ARG A 85 -14.87 3.39 -7.89
C ARG A 85 -14.19 2.91 -6.62
N ASP A 86 -14.55 1.72 -6.16
CA ASP A 86 -14.20 1.07 -4.89
C ASP A 86 -13.36 -0.22 -5.09
N LEU A 87 -12.75 -0.38 -6.28
CA LEU A 87 -11.94 -1.55 -6.64
C LEU A 87 -10.44 -1.26 -6.57
N LEU A 88 -9.70 -2.22 -6.03
CA LEU A 88 -8.24 -2.29 -6.00
C LEU A 88 -7.76 -3.44 -6.87
N VAL A 89 -6.89 -3.16 -7.85
CA VAL A 89 -6.29 -4.17 -8.72
C VAL A 89 -4.80 -4.29 -8.40
N PRO A 90 -4.30 -5.45 -7.94
CA PRO A 90 -2.87 -5.64 -7.66
C PRO A 90 -2.01 -5.27 -8.86
N SER A 91 -0.97 -4.48 -8.64
CA SER A 91 -0.03 -3.99 -9.66
C SER A 91 1.40 -4.07 -9.14
N ASP A 92 2.37 -3.99 -10.05
CA ASP A 92 3.79 -4.19 -9.75
C ASP A 92 4.01 -5.54 -9.01
N LEU A 93 3.70 -6.61 -9.74
CA LEU A 93 3.65 -7.98 -9.20
C LEU A 93 5.08 -8.50 -8.96
N VAL A 94 5.31 -8.99 -7.74
CA VAL A 94 6.53 -9.71 -7.37
C VAL A 94 6.32 -11.19 -7.63
N ARG A 95 7.24 -11.79 -8.38
CA ARG A 95 7.22 -13.21 -8.73
C ARG A 95 8.39 -13.94 -8.10
N ASP A 96 8.20 -15.22 -7.78
CA ASP A 96 9.28 -16.10 -7.35
C ASP A 96 10.13 -16.59 -8.54
N GLY A 97 11.15 -17.39 -8.26
CA GLY A 97 12.01 -18.00 -9.29
C GLY A 97 11.31 -18.95 -10.26
N LYS A 98 10.05 -19.33 -10.01
CA LYS A 98 9.21 -20.14 -10.89
C LYS A 98 8.21 -19.29 -11.69
N GLY A 99 8.23 -17.97 -11.52
CA GLY A 99 7.31 -17.04 -12.17
C GLY A 99 5.95 -16.93 -11.49
N VAL A 100 5.75 -17.55 -10.33
CA VAL A 100 4.49 -17.48 -9.56
C VAL A 100 4.42 -16.15 -8.82
N VAL A 101 3.28 -15.46 -8.90
CA VAL A 101 3.05 -14.20 -8.18
C VAL A 101 2.94 -14.48 -6.68
N THR A 102 3.85 -13.90 -5.89
CA THR A 102 3.91 -14.08 -4.42
C THR A 102 3.51 -12.82 -3.65
N ALA A 103 3.66 -11.65 -4.26
CA ALA A 103 3.26 -10.36 -3.68
C ALA A 103 3.02 -9.31 -4.78
N CYS A 104 2.60 -8.12 -4.38
CA CYS A 104 2.56 -6.92 -5.22
C CYS A 104 3.15 -5.73 -4.45
N ARG A 105 3.57 -4.68 -5.14
CA ARG A 105 4.09 -3.45 -4.51
C ARG A 105 3.06 -2.33 -4.49
N SER A 106 2.06 -2.39 -5.36
CA SER A 106 1.05 -1.32 -5.49
C SER A 106 -0.33 -1.87 -5.89
N PHE A 107 -1.32 -0.98 -5.89
CA PHE A 107 -2.63 -1.21 -6.48
C PHE A 107 -2.95 -0.12 -7.50
N VAL A 108 -3.59 -0.50 -8.59
CA VAL A 108 -4.33 0.44 -9.44
C VAL A 108 -5.73 0.59 -8.85
N ILE A 109 -6.22 1.82 -8.75
CA ILE A 109 -7.55 2.13 -8.24
C ILE A 109 -8.49 2.46 -9.41
N SER A 110 -9.72 1.92 -9.39
CA SER A 110 -10.73 2.24 -10.41
C SER A 110 -11.46 3.57 -10.15
N GLY A 111 -11.13 4.28 -9.06
CA GLY A 111 -11.73 5.56 -8.70
C GLY A 111 -11.11 6.18 -7.45
N THR A 112 -11.66 7.32 -7.05
CA THR A 112 -11.32 7.99 -5.79
C THR A 112 -12.23 7.42 -4.69
N PRO A 113 -11.71 7.05 -3.50
CA PRO A 113 -12.59 6.73 -2.39
C PRO A 113 -13.52 7.93 -2.14
N VAL A 114 -14.81 7.66 -1.99
CA VAL A 114 -15.73 8.64 -1.40
C VAL A 114 -15.14 9.01 -0.04
N ARG A 115 -14.70 10.26 0.11
CA ARG A 115 -14.07 10.76 1.34
C ARG A 115 -15.09 10.72 2.47
N ALA A 116 -14.66 10.22 3.63
CA ALA A 116 -15.14 10.72 4.91
C ALA A 116 -13.94 11.35 5.66
N GLY A 117 -13.94 12.68 5.78
CA GLY A 117 -13.09 13.44 6.72
C GLY A 117 -11.81 14.07 6.14
N PRO A 118 -11.39 15.25 6.65
CA PRO A 118 -10.25 15.99 6.12
C PRO A 118 -8.92 15.34 6.50
N ASP A 119 -7.95 15.60 5.64
CA ASP A 119 -6.53 15.27 5.76
C ASP A 119 -5.96 15.77 7.11
N GLN A 120 -5.84 14.88 8.09
CA GLN A 120 -5.11 15.12 9.35
C GLN A 120 -3.75 14.41 9.27
N ALA A 121 -2.89 14.86 8.36
CA ALA A 121 -1.47 14.46 8.38
C ALA A 121 -0.56 15.54 7.79
N ARG A 122 -0.73 16.81 8.20
CA ARG A 122 0.34 17.82 8.15
C ARG A 122 0.27 18.75 9.35
N THR A 123 0.52 18.19 10.53
CA THR A 123 0.91 19.01 11.70
C THR A 123 2.20 18.43 12.27
N ALA A 124 3.31 19.05 11.91
CA ALA A 124 4.45 19.18 12.81
C ALA A 124 4.70 20.68 12.96
N PRO A 125 4.58 21.26 14.16
CA PRO A 125 5.14 22.57 14.42
C PRO A 125 6.67 22.42 14.43
N ASP A 126 7.35 23.21 13.62
CA ASP A 126 8.82 23.34 13.61
C ASP A 126 9.28 23.90 14.97
N PRO A 127 10.01 23.11 15.80
CA PRO A 127 10.58 23.63 17.03
C PRO A 127 11.94 24.26 16.70
N GLY A 128 11.95 25.57 16.54
CA GLY A 128 13.15 26.37 16.77
C GLY A 128 13.84 26.87 15.51
N ARG A 129 13.50 28.10 15.14
CA ARG A 129 14.42 29.01 14.47
C ARG A 129 14.63 30.27 15.30
N GLY A 130 15.25 30.08 16.46
CA GLY A 130 15.94 31.17 17.16
C GLY A 130 17.38 31.23 16.66
N SER A 131 17.69 32.16 15.77
CA SER A 131 19.09 32.51 15.47
C SER A 131 19.22 33.92 14.89
N GLY A 132 19.92 34.79 15.62
CA GLY A 132 20.29 36.16 15.28
C GLY A 132 20.23 36.99 16.56
N ARG A 133 21.16 36.85 17.52
CA ARG A 133 22.50 37.48 17.52
C ARG A 133 22.47 38.87 16.88
N ASP A 134 22.20 39.87 17.70
CA ASP A 134 22.91 41.15 17.59
C ASP A 134 23.49 41.51 18.95
N GLN A 135 24.79 41.80 18.91
CA GLN A 135 25.65 42.13 20.02
C GLN A 135 25.46 43.61 20.37
N ALA A 136 25.27 43.93 21.64
CA ALA A 136 25.57 45.26 22.15
C ALA A 136 26.23 45.13 23.53
N GLN A 137 27.31 45.90 23.66
CA GLN A 137 28.40 45.79 24.62
C GLN A 137 28.10 46.36 26.01
N GLY A 138 28.81 45.80 27.01
CA GLY A 138 29.34 46.47 28.21
C GLY A 138 28.33 46.92 29.28
N THR A 139 28.58 46.86 30.58
CA THR A 139 29.82 46.73 31.36
C THR A 139 29.48 46.32 32.81
N ALA A 140 30.49 45.75 33.50
CA ALA A 140 30.82 45.90 34.92
C ALA A 140 30.23 44.94 36.00
N GLY A 141 31.18 44.42 36.81
CA GLY A 141 31.00 43.86 38.17
C GLY A 141 30.88 42.33 38.19
N GLY A 142 31.79 41.49 38.70
CA GLY A 142 32.86 41.69 39.68
C GLY A 142 32.53 40.96 40.98
N HIS A 143 33.32 39.91 41.31
CA HIS A 143 33.54 39.23 42.60
C HIS A 143 32.94 37.82 42.87
N GLY A 144 33.83 36.92 43.32
CA GLY A 144 33.56 35.73 44.15
C GLY A 144 33.93 34.39 43.50
N ARG A 145 35.17 33.86 43.65
CA ARG A 145 35.61 32.83 44.64
C ARG A 145 34.62 31.66 44.84
N ALA A 146 34.99 30.39 45.03
CA ALA A 146 36.19 29.56 44.91
C ALA A 146 35.77 28.13 45.35
N LYS A 147 36.54 27.10 44.93
CA LYS A 147 36.57 25.70 45.46
C LYS A 147 35.36 24.84 45.08
N GLY A 148 35.48 23.55 44.72
CA GLY A 148 36.51 22.54 44.89
C GLY A 148 35.79 21.22 45.29
N GLY A 149 36.27 20.04 44.87
CA GLY A 149 35.86 18.78 45.50
C GLY A 149 35.53 17.59 44.59
N GLU A 150 36.58 16.88 44.18
CA GLU A 150 36.74 15.43 44.01
C GLU A 150 35.78 14.43 44.72
N ARG A 151 35.50 13.30 44.03
CA ARG A 151 35.50 11.85 44.45
C ARG A 151 34.35 11.08 43.79
N ALA A 152 34.57 10.01 43.00
CA ALA A 152 35.18 8.68 43.22
C ALA A 152 34.20 7.62 43.76
N GLY A 153 34.26 6.41 43.18
CA GLY A 153 33.60 5.17 43.63
C GLY A 153 32.63 4.62 42.58
N ASP A 154 33.00 3.74 41.67
CA ASP A 154 33.38 2.32 41.82
C ASP A 154 32.28 1.45 42.46
N LYS A 155 31.61 0.64 41.63
CA LYS A 155 30.89 -0.57 42.04
C LYS A 155 30.95 -1.60 40.92
N LYS A 156 31.82 -2.59 41.14
CA LYS A 156 31.75 -3.93 40.56
C LYS A 156 30.42 -4.57 40.93
N ASP A 157 29.73 -5.14 39.96
CA ASP A 157 28.74 -6.18 40.22
C ASP A 157 29.10 -7.48 39.50
N MET A 158 28.71 -8.53 40.21
CA MET A 158 29.38 -9.80 40.33
C MET A 158 28.56 -10.88 39.62
N VAL A 159 29.29 -11.80 39.00
CA VAL A 159 28.95 -13.18 38.62
C VAL A 159 27.64 -13.72 39.22
N ARG A 160 26.78 -14.26 38.36
CA ARG A 160 25.89 -15.37 38.71
C ARG A 160 26.08 -16.50 37.70
N SER A 161 26.35 -17.67 38.28
CA SER A 161 26.42 -19.00 37.70
C SER A 161 25.15 -19.44 37.01
#